data_AF-A0A8T2GYX8-F1
#
_entry.id   AF-A0A8T2GYX8-F1
#
_cell.length_a   1.000
_cell.length_b   1.000
_cell.length_c   1.000
_cell.angle_alpha   90.00
_cell.angle_beta   90.00
_cell.angle_gamma   90.00
#
_symmetry.space_group_name_H-M   'P 1'
#
loop_
_entity.id
_entity.type
_entity.pdbx_description
1 polymer ?
#
loop_
_entity_poly.entity_id
_entity_poly.type
_entity_poly.pdbx_seq_one_letter_code
_entity_poly.pdbx_strand_id
1 'polypeptide(L)'
;MTPSSSGLEQSEIDAIQELEQTSRNDTLLKYHDICIDEGVIEQDVDMSCFSANSVGEWIVELIYQNNIKKLIMGATADSHYSEGMVHITPTKADYVIQHAPHCCNIWLVCNGNLIQTREGRFEHAGSAYSSSSSLHSIDSALIPYGGAGRAERVTEPHALSSSEEQSARGIEKMYYEEQRRRLEIEELKREKEQRDKMRRVREEALSSSSGVTKILYNEEVMRRREVEAELNRAKAEIEDMKRVQIELKEQHYADCRLLEKERDEAIKTTEELLRALEKGESSIPLQWSVSIEPPQCFICPISKDIMQNPHVAADGYTYEADEFRRWLNHGGEKSPMTNLRLENRNLIPNLVLRSAIKDWLQQHP
;
A
#
# COMPACT_ATOMS: atom_id res chain seq x y z
N MET A 1 5.50 26.03 0.23
CA MET A 1 6.07 24.75 0.69
C MET A 1 4.92 23.97 1.29
N THR A 2 4.38 23.04 0.52
CA THR A 2 3.27 22.17 0.96
C THR A 2 3.87 21.07 1.85
N PRO A 3 3.35 20.83 3.06
CA PRO A 3 3.80 19.70 3.86
C PRO A 3 3.38 18.41 3.16
N SER A 4 4.34 17.52 2.92
CA SER A 4 4.09 16.13 2.54
C SER A 4 3.23 15.47 3.63
N SER A 5 2.25 14.65 3.22
CA SER A 5 1.20 14.11 4.10
C SER A 5 1.65 13.09 5.15
N SER A 6 2.95 13.01 5.44
CA SER A 6 3.56 12.09 6.40
C SER A 6 4.08 12.77 7.67
N GLY A 7 4.12 14.10 7.74
CA GLY A 7 4.61 14.84 8.91
C GLY A 7 6.11 14.66 9.20
N LEU A 8 6.85 13.98 8.32
CA LEU A 8 8.30 13.76 8.42
C LEU A 8 9.04 14.85 7.63
N GLU A 9 10.15 15.35 8.18
CA GLU A 9 11.03 16.25 7.47
C GLU A 9 11.74 15.53 6.31
N GLN A 10 12.06 16.25 5.23
CA GLN A 10 12.72 15.67 4.06
C GLN A 10 14.05 14.97 4.43
N SER A 11 14.78 15.50 5.41
CA SER A 11 16.00 14.92 5.97
C SER A 11 15.77 13.55 6.62
N GLU A 12 14.62 13.33 7.26
CA GLU A 12 14.25 12.05 7.86
C GLU A 12 13.86 11.02 6.78
N ILE A 13 13.16 11.46 5.74
CA ILE A 13 12.82 10.63 4.58
C ILE A 13 14.10 10.17 3.87
N ASP A 14 15.04 11.09 3.64
CA ASP A 14 16.31 10.78 2.98
C ASP A 14 17.15 9.79 3.81
N ALA A 15 17.20 9.98 5.13
CA ALA A 15 17.90 9.07 6.05
C ALA A 15 17.29 7.66 6.07
N ILE A 16 15.95 7.56 6.03
CA ILE A 16 15.25 6.27 5.95
C ILE A 16 15.56 5.58 4.62
N GLN A 17 15.51 6.30 3.50
CA GLN A 17 15.82 5.74 2.19
C GLN A 17 17.28 5.27 2.09
N GLU A 18 18.23 6.02 2.66
CA GLU A 18 19.64 5.64 2.70
C GLU A 18 19.87 4.39 3.57
N LEU A 19 19.17 4.29 4.70
CA LEU A 19 19.21 3.11 5.57
C LEU A 19 18.62 1.87 4.87
N GLU A 20 17.49 2.03 4.18
CA GLU A 20 16.87 0.96 3.39
C GLU A 20 17.78 0.51 2.25
N GLN A 21 18.42 1.45 1.54
CA GLN A 21 19.38 1.15 0.48
C GLN A 21 20.58 0.38 1.02
N THR A 22 21.13 0.80 2.16
CA THR A 22 22.27 0.15 2.81
C THR A 22 21.92 -1.28 3.22
N SER A 23 20.79 -1.47 3.91
CA SER A 23 20.30 -2.79 4.33
C SER A 23 20.07 -3.73 3.14
N ARG A 24 19.56 -3.20 2.02
CA ARG A 24 19.37 -3.95 0.78
C ARG A 24 20.70 -4.39 0.17
N ASN A 25 21.67 -3.49 0.08
CA ASN A 25 23.00 -3.79 -0.44
C ASN A 25 23.72 -4.82 0.43
N ASP A 26 23.63 -4.71 1.76
CA ASP A 26 24.18 -5.69 2.70
C ASP A 26 23.57 -7.09 2.50
N THR A 27 22.29 -7.16 2.13
CA THR A 27 21.63 -8.43 1.84
C THR A 27 22.13 -9.04 0.54
N LEU A 28 22.30 -8.23 -0.52
CA LEU A 28 22.83 -8.72 -1.80
C LEU A 28 24.29 -9.18 -1.68
N LEU A 29 25.11 -8.48 -0.89
CA LEU A 29 26.49 -8.89 -0.63
C LEU A 29 26.57 -10.28 0.02
N LYS A 30 25.63 -10.63 0.91
CA LYS A 30 25.57 -11.99 1.46
C LYS A 30 25.35 -13.06 0.38
N TYR A 31 24.50 -12.76 -0.62
CA TYR A 31 24.28 -13.69 -1.73
C TYR A 31 25.48 -13.75 -2.67
N HIS A 32 26.14 -12.61 -2.90
CA HIS A 32 27.41 -12.57 -3.61
C HIS A 32 28.44 -13.48 -2.94
N ASP A 33 28.64 -13.32 -1.62
CA ASP A 33 29.59 -14.13 -0.85
C ASP A 33 29.25 -15.63 -0.93
N ILE A 34 27.97 -16.00 -0.83
CA ILE A 34 27.52 -17.39 -1.02
C ILE A 34 27.90 -17.91 -2.42
N CYS A 35 27.73 -17.11 -3.48
CA CYS A 35 28.13 -17.52 -4.82
C CYS A 35 29.64 -17.78 -4.90
N ILE A 36 30.47 -16.92 -4.30
CA ILE A 36 31.93 -17.10 -4.30
C ILE A 36 32.32 -18.34 -3.50
N ASP A 37 31.72 -18.55 -2.33
CA ASP A 37 31.98 -19.70 -1.46
C ASP A 37 31.60 -21.04 -2.13
N GLU A 38 30.56 -21.04 -2.97
CA GLU A 38 30.14 -22.19 -3.79
C GLU A 38 30.98 -22.34 -5.09
N GLY A 39 32.00 -21.50 -5.29
CA GLY A 39 32.97 -21.62 -6.38
C GLY A 39 32.60 -20.90 -7.68
N VAL A 40 31.66 -19.94 -7.65
CA VAL A 40 31.39 -19.06 -8.80
C VAL A 40 32.53 -18.05 -8.94
N ILE A 41 32.95 -17.78 -10.19
CA ILE A 41 33.99 -16.79 -10.49
C ILE A 41 33.47 -15.40 -10.17
N GLU A 42 34.20 -14.64 -9.34
CA GLU A 42 33.77 -13.31 -8.87
C GLU A 42 33.43 -12.34 -10.00
N GLN A 43 34.20 -12.37 -11.10
CA GLN A 43 33.94 -11.51 -12.26
C GLN A 43 32.63 -11.84 -13.01
N ASP A 44 32.07 -13.03 -12.78
CA ASP A 44 30.82 -13.48 -13.39
C ASP A 44 29.59 -13.23 -12.48
N VAL A 45 29.79 -12.68 -11.28
CA VAL A 45 28.71 -12.32 -10.36
C VAL A 45 28.40 -10.83 -10.49
N ASP A 46 27.22 -10.51 -11.00
CA ASP A 46 26.73 -9.13 -11.05
C ASP A 46 25.62 -8.87 -10.03
N MET A 47 25.63 -7.67 -9.45
CA MET A 47 24.64 -7.21 -8.49
C MET A 47 23.91 -5.98 -9.02
N SER A 48 22.63 -6.13 -9.27
CA SER A 48 21.79 -5.05 -9.81
C SER A 48 20.58 -4.77 -8.92
N CYS A 49 20.30 -3.48 -8.70
CA CYS A 49 19.16 -2.97 -7.91
C CYS A 49 18.28 -2.08 -8.78
N PHE A 50 16.96 -2.28 -8.74
CA PHE A 50 16.00 -1.49 -9.51
C PHE A 50 14.85 -1.02 -8.62
N SER A 51 14.32 0.17 -8.91
CA SER A 51 13.11 0.71 -8.30
C SER A 51 12.00 0.76 -9.34
N ALA A 52 10.86 0.14 -9.05
CA ALA A 52 9.78 -0.04 -10.00
C ALA A 52 8.40 -0.20 -9.36
N ASN A 53 7.36 0.12 -10.15
CA ASN A 53 5.96 0.00 -9.74
C ASN A 53 5.42 -1.44 -9.79
N SER A 54 6.05 -2.33 -10.58
CA SER A 54 5.65 -3.73 -10.75
C SER A 54 6.87 -4.64 -10.80
N VAL A 55 7.00 -5.51 -9.79
CA VAL A 55 8.14 -6.44 -9.68
C VAL A 55 8.10 -7.50 -10.79
N GLY A 56 6.90 -7.96 -11.17
CA GLY A 56 6.74 -9.00 -12.21
C GLY A 56 7.19 -8.52 -13.59
N GLU A 57 6.76 -7.32 -13.99
CA GLU A 57 7.15 -6.68 -15.25
C GLU A 57 8.67 -6.53 -15.37
N TRP A 58 9.31 -6.06 -14.31
CA TRP A 58 10.77 -5.85 -14.33
C TRP A 58 11.58 -7.13 -14.32
N ILE A 59 11.11 -8.19 -13.64
CA ILE A 59 11.75 -9.50 -13.75
C ILE A 59 11.72 -9.97 -15.22
N VAL A 60 10.59 -9.81 -15.90
CA VAL A 60 10.45 -10.18 -17.33
C VAL A 60 11.40 -9.35 -18.19
N GLU A 61 11.47 -8.04 -17.96
CA GLU A 61 12.39 -7.14 -18.67
C GLU A 61 13.85 -7.56 -18.46
N LEU A 62 14.25 -7.91 -17.24
CA LEU A 62 15.61 -8.38 -16.95
C LEU A 62 15.94 -9.70 -17.67
N ILE A 63 14.97 -10.60 -17.82
CA ILE A 63 15.15 -11.82 -18.59
C ILE A 63 15.45 -11.49 -20.06
N TYR A 64 14.75 -10.52 -20.64
CA TYR A 64 15.00 -10.07 -22.01
C TYR A 64 16.36 -9.39 -22.14
N GLN A 65 16.67 -8.41 -21.29
CA GLN A 65 17.89 -7.61 -21.38
C GLN A 65 19.16 -8.43 -21.17
N ASN A 66 19.14 -9.37 -20.21
CA ASN A 66 20.30 -10.18 -19.85
C ASN A 66 20.26 -11.58 -20.48
N ASN A 67 19.28 -11.85 -21.36
CA ASN A 67 19.09 -13.13 -22.04
C ASN A 67 19.09 -14.33 -21.07
N ILE A 68 18.44 -14.16 -19.91
CA ILE A 68 18.46 -15.13 -18.81
C ILE A 68 17.84 -16.44 -19.30
N LYS A 69 18.61 -17.54 -19.25
CA LYS A 69 18.15 -18.87 -19.66
C LYS A 69 17.62 -19.72 -18.51
N LYS A 70 18.03 -19.40 -17.29
CA LYS A 70 17.69 -20.12 -16.07
C LYS A 70 17.40 -19.10 -14.97
N LEU A 71 16.17 -19.05 -14.49
CA LEU A 71 15.73 -18.14 -13.45
C LEU A 71 15.22 -18.91 -12.24
N ILE A 72 15.79 -18.66 -11.07
CA ILE A 72 15.24 -19.09 -9.78
C ILE A 72 14.65 -17.86 -9.10
N MET A 73 13.40 -17.93 -8.67
CA MET A 73 12.75 -16.81 -7.98
C MET A 73 11.80 -17.25 -6.88
N GLY A 74 11.56 -16.37 -5.91
CA GLY A 74 10.57 -16.57 -4.86
C GLY A 74 9.14 -16.48 -5.38
N ALA A 75 8.28 -17.44 -5.00
CA ALA A 75 6.89 -17.53 -5.45
C ALA A 75 5.98 -16.39 -4.93
N THR A 76 6.32 -15.73 -3.82
CA THR A 76 5.53 -14.62 -3.24
C THR A 76 6.40 -13.36 -3.08
N ALA A 77 5.75 -12.20 -2.95
CA ALA A 77 6.40 -10.93 -2.60
C ALA A 77 5.90 -10.34 -1.27
N ASP A 78 4.76 -10.82 -0.76
CA ASP A 78 4.10 -10.20 0.39
C ASP A 78 4.43 -10.91 1.70
N SER A 79 4.83 -10.13 2.70
CA SER A 79 5.16 -10.53 4.07
C SER A 79 3.94 -10.84 4.95
N HIS A 80 2.74 -10.96 4.38
CA HIS A 80 1.50 -11.29 5.08
C HIS A 80 1.05 -12.73 4.81
N TYR A 81 1.87 -13.71 5.20
CA TYR A 81 1.48 -15.11 5.11
C TYR A 81 1.27 -15.71 6.51
N SER A 82 0.01 -15.98 6.85
CA SER A 82 -0.37 -16.82 7.99
C SER A 82 -0.59 -18.27 7.52
N GLU A 83 -0.22 -19.20 8.40
CA GLU A 83 -0.33 -20.64 8.23
C GLU A 83 -1.82 -21.05 8.00
N GLY A 84 -2.16 -21.62 6.83
CA GLY A 84 -3.49 -22.23 6.60
C GLY A 84 -4.26 -21.87 5.31
N MET A 85 -3.71 -21.10 4.36
CA MET A 85 -4.42 -20.76 3.11
C MET A 85 -4.16 -21.80 1.99
N VAL A 86 -5.22 -22.33 1.37
CA VAL A 86 -5.17 -23.45 0.40
C VAL A 86 -5.07 -23.01 -1.08
N HIS A 87 -5.17 -21.71 -1.38
CA HIS A 87 -4.99 -21.20 -2.74
C HIS A 87 -4.07 -19.97 -2.76
N ILE A 88 -2.88 -20.16 -3.36
CA ILE A 88 -1.90 -19.12 -3.63
C ILE A 88 -2.28 -18.52 -4.99
N THR A 89 -2.62 -17.23 -5.06
CA THR A 89 -2.66 -16.47 -6.32
C THR A 89 -1.42 -15.57 -6.37
N PRO A 90 -0.27 -16.06 -6.86
CA PRO A 90 0.97 -15.30 -6.80
C PRO A 90 1.03 -14.32 -7.98
N THR A 91 0.45 -13.12 -7.84
CA THR A 91 0.34 -12.14 -8.93
C THR A 91 1.68 -11.84 -9.62
N LYS A 92 2.79 -11.80 -8.87
CA LYS A 92 4.16 -11.66 -9.42
C LYS A 92 4.62 -12.90 -10.19
N ALA A 93 4.52 -14.08 -9.59
CA ALA A 93 5.07 -15.30 -10.17
C ALA A 93 4.25 -15.77 -11.37
N ASP A 94 2.93 -15.64 -11.31
CA ASP A 94 2.01 -15.90 -12.41
C ASP A 94 2.31 -14.96 -13.60
N TYR A 95 2.49 -13.66 -13.32
CA TYR A 95 2.89 -12.70 -14.35
C TYR A 95 4.20 -13.11 -15.05
N VAL A 96 5.25 -13.43 -14.28
CA VAL A 96 6.55 -13.83 -14.85
C VAL A 96 6.43 -15.14 -15.63
N ILE A 97 5.69 -16.14 -15.15
CA ILE A 97 5.47 -17.41 -15.87
C ILE A 97 4.82 -17.18 -17.23
N GLN A 98 3.82 -16.29 -17.28
CA GLN A 98 3.04 -15.99 -18.47
C GLN A 98 3.82 -15.16 -19.50
N HIS A 99 4.60 -14.18 -19.04
CA HIS A 99 5.20 -13.16 -19.92
C HIS A 99 6.71 -13.35 -20.18
N ALA A 100 7.40 -14.16 -19.38
CA ALA A 100 8.82 -14.45 -19.64
C ALA A 100 8.99 -15.26 -20.93
N PRO A 101 10.06 -15.00 -21.71
CA PRO A 101 10.30 -15.67 -22.98
C PRO A 101 10.30 -17.19 -22.82
N HIS A 102 9.77 -17.89 -23.84
CA HIS A 102 9.65 -19.34 -23.81
C HIS A 102 10.98 -20.06 -23.69
N CYS A 103 12.11 -19.44 -24.04
CA CYS A 103 13.43 -20.08 -23.91
C CYS A 103 14.05 -20.02 -22.51
N CYS A 104 13.36 -19.43 -21.52
CA CYS A 104 13.84 -19.33 -20.15
C CYS A 104 13.22 -20.41 -19.26
N ASN A 105 14.06 -21.23 -18.62
CA ASN A 105 13.63 -22.16 -17.57
C ASN A 105 13.40 -21.39 -16.27
N ILE A 106 12.27 -21.61 -15.60
CA ILE A 106 11.90 -20.88 -14.37
C ILE A 106 11.60 -21.86 -13.25
N TRP A 107 12.21 -21.64 -12.09
CA TRP A 107 11.96 -22.38 -10.84
C TRP A 107 11.39 -21.44 -9.78
N LEU A 108 10.23 -21.78 -9.22
CA LEU A 108 9.59 -21.06 -8.14
C LEU A 108 9.85 -21.75 -6.80
N VAL A 109 10.45 -21.01 -5.86
CA VAL A 109 10.79 -21.52 -4.53
C VAL A 109 10.01 -20.75 -3.45
N CYS A 110 9.57 -21.42 -2.40
CA CYS A 110 9.05 -20.80 -1.18
C CYS A 110 9.52 -21.59 0.03
N ASN A 111 10.02 -20.88 1.05
CA ASN A 111 10.53 -21.48 2.28
C ASN A 111 11.53 -22.63 2.03
N GLY A 112 12.42 -22.47 1.05
CA GLY A 112 13.42 -23.46 0.65
C GLY A 112 12.88 -24.64 -0.18
N ASN A 113 11.58 -24.71 -0.45
CA ASN A 113 10.96 -25.79 -1.22
C ASN A 113 10.63 -25.33 -2.64
N LEU A 114 10.98 -26.17 -3.63
CA LEU A 114 10.56 -25.99 -5.01
C LEU A 114 9.05 -26.25 -5.13
N ILE A 115 8.29 -25.23 -5.54
CA ILE A 115 6.84 -25.32 -5.71
C ILE A 115 6.49 -25.65 -7.15
N GLN A 116 7.11 -24.97 -8.12
CA GLN A 116 6.74 -25.06 -9.52
C GLN A 116 7.95 -24.87 -10.42
N THR A 117 7.96 -25.56 -11.56
CA THR A 117 8.93 -25.37 -12.63
C THR A 117 8.20 -25.09 -13.94
N ARG A 118 8.71 -24.15 -14.73
CA ARG A 118 8.32 -23.92 -16.12
C ARG A 118 9.51 -24.23 -17.01
N GLU A 119 9.42 -25.31 -17.77
CA GLU A 119 10.45 -25.65 -18.76
C GLU A 119 10.42 -24.68 -19.94
N GLY A 120 11.60 -24.20 -20.30
CA GLY A 120 11.81 -23.38 -21.47
C GLY A 120 11.91 -24.23 -22.73
N ARG A 121 11.22 -23.82 -23.79
CA ARG A 121 11.31 -24.41 -25.12
C ARG A 121 12.32 -23.62 -25.94
N PHE A 122 13.40 -24.29 -26.32
CA PHE A 122 14.31 -23.81 -27.34
C PHE A 122 13.77 -24.27 -28.69
N GLU A 123 13.14 -23.38 -29.45
CA GLU A 123 12.82 -23.67 -30.85
C GLU A 123 14.15 -23.87 -31.59
N HIS A 124 14.50 -25.13 -31.81
CA HIS A 124 15.52 -25.48 -32.79
C HIS A 124 14.94 -25.12 -34.14
N ALA A 125 15.54 -24.12 -34.80
CA ALA A 125 15.32 -23.89 -36.20
C ALA A 125 15.70 -25.16 -36.97
N GLY A 126 14.69 -25.97 -37.31
CA GLY A 126 14.80 -27.16 -38.14
C GLY A 126 14.74 -28.49 -37.37
N SER A 127 13.54 -29.06 -37.23
CA SER A 127 13.24 -30.39 -37.77
C SER A 127 11.79 -30.71 -37.49
N ALA A 128 11.08 -31.07 -38.56
CA ALA A 128 9.78 -31.71 -38.48
C ALA A 128 9.90 -33.11 -37.83
N TYR A 129 8.73 -33.63 -37.44
CA TYR A 129 8.35 -35.01 -37.13
C TYR A 129 8.85 -35.70 -35.83
N SER A 130 7.83 -36.17 -35.10
CA SER A 130 7.71 -37.42 -34.35
C SER A 130 7.77 -37.38 -32.82
N SER A 131 6.74 -38.03 -32.28
CA SER A 131 6.29 -38.11 -30.89
C SER A 131 7.11 -39.06 -30.01
N SER A 132 7.00 -38.80 -28.70
CA SER A 132 7.12 -39.72 -27.55
C SER A 132 8.41 -40.54 -27.35
N SER A 133 9.10 -40.32 -26.22
CA SER A 133 9.20 -41.31 -25.13
C SER A 133 10.11 -40.85 -23.98
N SER A 134 9.82 -41.41 -22.81
CA SER A 134 10.28 -41.11 -21.44
C SER A 134 11.77 -41.28 -21.12
N LEU A 135 12.17 -40.49 -20.10
CA LEU A 135 12.99 -40.83 -18.91
C LEU A 135 14.50 -41.15 -18.99
N HIS A 136 15.17 -40.53 -18.00
CA HIS A 136 16.42 -40.87 -17.29
C HIS A 136 17.78 -40.38 -17.82
N SER A 137 18.42 -39.62 -16.93
CA SER A 137 19.77 -39.84 -16.37
C SER A 137 20.78 -38.73 -16.65
N ILE A 138 21.10 -38.06 -15.54
CA ILE A 138 22.38 -37.46 -15.12
C ILE A 138 23.54 -37.81 -16.06
N ASP A 139 24.26 -36.78 -16.53
CA ASP A 139 25.72 -36.89 -16.57
C ASP A 139 26.42 -35.54 -16.37
N SER A 140 27.40 -35.59 -15.47
CA SER A 140 28.34 -34.53 -15.12
C SER A 140 29.53 -34.61 -16.08
N ALA A 141 29.95 -33.49 -16.65
CA ALA A 141 31.20 -33.43 -17.42
C ALA A 141 32.11 -32.33 -16.86
N LEU A 142 33.08 -32.77 -16.05
CA LEU A 142 34.34 -32.07 -15.81
C LEU A 142 35.08 -31.86 -17.15
N ILE A 143 35.70 -30.69 -17.32
CA ILE A 143 36.72 -30.42 -18.33
C ILE A 143 38.11 -30.40 -17.64
N PRO A 144 39.11 -31.15 -18.12
CA PRO A 144 40.50 -30.99 -17.70
C PRO A 144 41.31 -30.18 -18.73
N TYR A 145 42.20 -29.30 -18.25
CA TYR A 145 43.30 -28.78 -19.05
C TYR A 145 44.63 -29.08 -18.37
N GLY A 146 45.46 -29.85 -19.06
CA GLY A 146 46.87 -30.05 -18.75
C GLY A 146 47.74 -28.93 -19.34
N GLY A 147 48.93 -28.77 -18.78
CA GLY A 147 49.96 -27.88 -19.30
C GLY A 147 51.29 -28.10 -18.61
N ALA A 148 52.08 -29.02 -19.16
CA ALA A 148 53.48 -29.26 -18.78
C ALA A 148 54.43 -28.35 -19.59
N GLY A 149 55.45 -27.79 -18.94
CA GLY A 149 56.58 -27.11 -19.58
C GLY A 149 57.56 -26.60 -18.52
N ARG A 150 58.53 -27.42 -18.11
CA ARG A 150 59.92 -27.49 -18.62
C ARG A 150 60.86 -26.51 -17.88
N ALA A 151 61.63 -27.06 -16.96
CA ALA A 151 62.72 -26.40 -16.23
C ALA A 151 63.98 -26.32 -17.10
N GLU A 152 64.62 -25.16 -17.13
CA GLU A 152 65.92 -24.94 -17.76
C GLU A 152 66.94 -24.49 -16.70
N ARG A 153 68.08 -25.18 -16.68
CA ARG A 153 69.08 -25.19 -15.62
C ARG A 153 70.24 -24.31 -16.07
N VAL A 154 70.51 -23.20 -15.38
CA VAL A 154 71.69 -22.35 -15.63
C VAL A 154 72.74 -22.64 -14.56
N THR A 155 73.89 -23.14 -14.98
CA THR A 155 75.11 -23.32 -14.18
C THR A 155 75.96 -22.05 -14.20
N GLU A 156 76.32 -21.54 -13.02
CA GLU A 156 77.37 -20.52 -12.80
C GLU A 156 78.55 -21.15 -12.02
N PRO A 157 79.80 -20.64 -12.17
CA PRO A 157 81.02 -21.35 -11.82
C PRO A 157 81.43 -21.20 -10.34
N HIS A 158 81.95 -22.29 -9.79
CA HIS A 158 82.47 -22.40 -8.43
C HIS A 158 83.72 -21.53 -8.18
N ALA A 159 83.61 -20.57 -7.27
CA ALA A 159 84.74 -19.97 -6.58
C ALA A 159 85.03 -20.77 -5.29
N LEU A 160 86.26 -21.27 -5.17
CA LEU A 160 86.79 -21.96 -3.99
C LEU A 160 86.90 -20.96 -2.82
N SER A 161 86.09 -21.13 -1.78
CA SER A 161 86.37 -20.61 -0.44
C SER A 161 86.39 -21.77 0.55
N SER A 162 87.29 -21.72 1.52
CA SER A 162 87.50 -22.75 2.53
C SER A 162 86.21 -23.08 3.31
N SER A 163 86.07 -24.36 3.69
CA SER A 163 84.88 -24.97 4.29
C SER A 163 84.42 -24.32 5.62
N GLU A 164 85.25 -23.52 6.27
CA GLU A 164 84.92 -22.86 7.54
C GLU A 164 84.27 -21.48 7.35
N GLU A 165 84.63 -20.73 6.29
CA GLU A 165 84.05 -19.40 6.03
C GLU A 165 82.62 -19.47 5.44
N GLN A 166 82.30 -20.53 4.67
CA GLN A 166 80.93 -20.77 4.17
C GLN A 166 79.97 -21.17 5.29
N SER A 167 80.47 -21.87 6.32
CA SER A 167 79.71 -22.27 7.50
C SER A 167 79.38 -21.08 8.41
N ALA A 168 80.37 -20.21 8.68
CA ALA A 168 80.17 -18.99 9.47
C ALA A 168 79.19 -17.99 8.81
N ARG A 169 79.29 -17.78 7.49
CA ARG A 169 78.34 -16.93 6.74
C ARG A 169 76.91 -17.51 6.71
N GLY A 170 76.76 -18.84 6.72
CA GLY A 170 75.47 -19.51 6.80
C GLY A 170 74.78 -19.31 8.15
N ILE A 171 75.54 -19.36 9.25
CA ILE A 171 75.04 -19.13 10.62
C ILE A 171 74.63 -17.66 10.80
N GLU A 172 75.44 -16.73 10.31
CA GLU A 172 75.14 -15.29 10.37
C GLU A 172 73.87 -14.95 9.56
N LYS A 173 73.72 -15.51 8.36
CA LYS A 173 72.51 -15.33 7.54
C LYS A 173 71.26 -15.89 8.22
N MET A 174 71.33 -17.08 8.83
CA MET A 174 70.22 -17.64 9.62
C MET A 174 69.83 -16.75 10.79
N TYR A 175 70.80 -16.21 11.52
CA TYR A 175 70.54 -15.31 12.64
C TYR A 175 69.74 -14.07 12.21
N TYR A 176 70.15 -13.41 11.13
CA TYR A 176 69.42 -12.25 10.59
C TYR A 176 68.04 -12.61 10.00
N GLU A 177 67.90 -13.78 9.36
CA GLU A 177 66.60 -14.28 8.90
C GLU A 177 65.65 -14.60 10.06
N GLU A 178 66.15 -15.14 11.17
CA GLU A 178 65.35 -15.41 12.37
C GLU A 178 64.90 -14.10 13.05
N GLN A 179 65.75 -13.08 13.12
CA GLN A 179 65.36 -11.76 13.63
C GLN A 179 64.28 -11.11 12.75
N ARG A 180 64.38 -11.25 11.42
CA ARG A 180 63.37 -10.74 10.49
C ARG A 180 62.02 -11.44 10.67
N ARG A 181 62.02 -12.77 10.77
CA ARG A 181 60.81 -13.56 11.05
C ARG A 181 60.17 -13.18 12.39
N ARG A 182 60.96 -12.89 13.43
CA ARG A 182 60.44 -12.43 14.72
C ARG A 182 59.72 -11.09 14.59
N LEU A 183 60.28 -10.13 13.85
CA LEU A 183 59.66 -8.84 13.59
C LEU A 183 58.37 -8.97 12.77
N GLU A 184 58.38 -9.77 11.70
CA GLU A 184 57.19 -10.06 10.89
C GLU A 184 56.06 -10.70 11.72
N ILE A 185 56.39 -11.65 12.60
CA ILE A 185 55.42 -12.27 13.51
C ILE A 185 54.85 -11.23 14.50
N GLU A 186 55.67 -10.30 14.97
CA GLU A 186 55.23 -9.25 15.89
C GLU A 186 54.32 -8.22 15.20
N GLU A 187 54.59 -7.90 13.95
CA GLU A 187 53.77 -7.03 13.10
C GLU A 187 52.40 -7.68 12.80
N LEU A 188 52.41 -8.95 12.37
CA LEU A 188 51.18 -9.74 12.16
C LEU A 188 50.34 -9.87 13.44
N LYS A 189 50.98 -9.95 14.61
CA LYS A 189 50.26 -9.95 15.90
C LYS A 189 49.58 -8.61 16.16
N ARG A 190 50.25 -7.48 15.89
CA ARG A 190 49.66 -6.14 16.04
C ARG A 190 48.49 -5.93 15.07
N GLU A 191 48.64 -6.35 13.81
CA GLU A 191 47.56 -6.26 12.83
C GLU A 191 46.35 -7.10 13.23
N LYS A 192 46.58 -8.34 13.71
CA LYS A 192 45.50 -9.20 14.20
C LYS A 192 44.78 -8.57 15.39
N GLU A 193 45.52 -7.99 16.33
CA GLU A 193 44.94 -7.32 17.50
C GLU A 193 44.11 -6.09 17.11
N GLN A 194 44.59 -5.28 16.15
CA GLN A 194 43.83 -4.17 15.59
C GLN A 194 42.56 -4.64 14.88
N ARG A 195 42.65 -5.73 14.10
CA ARG A 195 41.50 -6.33 13.40
C ARG A 195 40.47 -6.87 14.38
N ASP A 196 40.89 -7.55 15.44
CA ASP A 196 40.01 -8.05 16.50
C ASP A 196 39.36 -6.91 17.30
N LYS A 197 40.07 -5.80 17.50
CA LYS A 197 39.50 -4.59 18.11
C LYS A 197 38.42 -3.98 17.22
N MET A 198 38.66 -3.86 15.91
CA MET A 198 37.69 -3.35 14.94
C MET A 198 36.45 -4.26 14.86
N ARG A 199 36.65 -5.57 14.83
CA ARG A 199 35.57 -6.57 14.83
C ARG A 199 34.65 -6.42 16.04
N ARG A 200 35.22 -6.28 17.24
CA ARG A 200 34.44 -6.08 18.48
C ARG A 200 33.60 -4.81 18.44
N VAL A 201 34.17 -3.69 17.99
CA VAL A 201 33.44 -2.42 17.85
C VAL A 201 32.27 -2.56 16.86
N ARG A 202 32.50 -3.27 15.74
CA ARG A 202 31.46 -3.54 14.74
C ARG A 202 30.33 -4.43 15.29
N GLU A 203 30.67 -5.48 16.03
CA GLU A 203 29.69 -6.38 16.67
C GLU A 203 28.83 -5.62 17.71
N GLU A 204 29.43 -4.76 18.50
CA GLU A 204 28.74 -3.93 19.50
C GLU A 204 27.82 -2.88 18.84
N ALA A 205 28.26 -2.27 17.74
CA ALA A 205 27.45 -1.37 16.93
C ALA A 205 26.26 -2.08 16.26
N LEU A 206 26.48 -3.29 15.71
CA LEU A 206 25.42 -4.12 15.11
C LEU A 206 24.40 -4.59 16.15
N SER A 207 24.86 -4.98 17.34
CA SER A 207 23.99 -5.35 18.46
C SER A 207 23.10 -4.18 18.90
N SER A 208 23.67 -2.97 18.96
CA SER A 208 22.93 -1.77 19.33
C SER A 208 21.94 -1.34 18.23
N SER A 209 22.35 -1.41 16.96
CA SER A 209 21.52 -1.07 15.80
C SER A 209 20.34 -2.04 15.62
N SER A 210 20.55 -3.35 15.82
CA SER A 210 19.49 -4.37 15.67
C SER A 210 18.30 -4.15 16.62
N GLY A 211 18.56 -3.67 17.84
CA GLY A 211 17.51 -3.35 18.82
C GLY A 211 16.67 -2.15 18.37
N VAL A 212 17.31 -1.08 17.90
CA VAL A 212 16.65 0.15 17.46
C VAL A 212 15.77 -0.11 16.24
N THR A 213 16.26 -0.82 15.22
CA THR A 213 15.47 -1.15 14.02
C THR A 213 14.23 -1.97 14.36
N LYS A 214 14.33 -2.90 15.31
CA LYS A 214 13.19 -3.72 15.74
C LYS A 214 12.12 -2.91 16.48
N ILE A 215 12.53 -1.92 17.27
CA ILE A 215 11.58 -1.02 17.96
C ILE A 215 10.84 -0.15 16.94
N LEU A 216 11.56 0.51 16.03
CA LEU A 216 10.94 1.36 14.99
C LEU A 216 9.99 0.56 14.09
N TYR A 217 10.39 -0.64 13.67
CA TYR A 217 9.53 -1.52 12.89
C TYR A 217 8.25 -1.90 13.65
N ASN A 218 8.36 -2.26 14.93
CA ASN A 218 7.19 -2.61 15.73
C ASN A 218 6.25 -1.40 15.93
N GLU A 219 6.79 -0.20 16.17
CA GLU A 219 5.97 1.02 16.25
C GLU A 219 5.25 1.31 14.93
N GLU A 220 5.93 1.14 13.80
CA GLU A 220 5.34 1.31 12.47
C GLU A 220 4.22 0.30 12.21
N VAL A 221 4.41 -0.97 12.58
CA VAL A 221 3.37 -2.01 12.48
C VAL A 221 2.17 -1.66 13.36
N MET A 222 2.39 -1.12 14.55
CA MET A 222 1.31 -0.71 15.45
C MET A 222 0.51 0.47 14.87
N ARG A 223 1.18 1.52 14.35
CA ARG A 223 0.49 2.63 13.66
C ARG A 223 -0.36 2.14 12.49
N ARG A 224 0.17 1.21 11.68
CA ARG A 224 -0.59 0.64 10.54
C ARG A 224 -1.84 -0.09 10.99
N ARG A 225 -1.76 -0.87 12.07
CA ARG A 225 -2.92 -1.57 12.64
C ARG A 225 -3.98 -0.60 13.15
N GLU A 226 -3.58 0.51 13.77
CA GLU A 226 -4.51 1.54 14.25
C GLU A 226 -5.26 2.20 13.09
N VAL A 227 -4.54 2.63 12.05
CA VAL A 227 -5.13 3.23 10.85
C VAL A 227 -6.05 2.24 10.13
N GLU A 228 -5.66 0.97 10.03
CA GLU A 228 -6.49 -0.07 9.42
C GLU A 228 -7.78 -0.33 10.22
N ALA A 229 -7.69 -0.33 11.56
CA ALA A 229 -8.87 -0.46 12.42
C ALA A 229 -9.82 0.73 12.25
N GLU A 230 -9.31 1.95 12.13
CA GLU A 230 -10.11 3.14 11.83
C GLU A 230 -10.76 3.06 10.46
N LEU A 231 -10.01 2.66 9.44
CA LEU A 231 -10.51 2.47 8.09
C LEU A 231 -11.66 1.44 8.07
N ASN A 232 -11.52 0.35 8.82
CA ASN A 232 -12.54 -0.68 8.89
C ASN A 232 -13.80 -0.20 9.64
N ARG A 233 -13.65 0.62 10.69
CA ARG A 233 -14.78 1.28 11.36
C ARG A 233 -15.53 2.22 10.41
N ALA A 234 -14.81 3.10 9.71
CA ALA A 234 -15.41 4.02 8.76
C ALA A 234 -16.11 3.29 7.60
N LYS A 235 -15.54 2.19 7.11
CA LYS A 235 -16.19 1.34 6.09
C LYS A 235 -17.52 0.75 6.60
N ALA A 236 -17.57 0.28 7.84
CA ALA A 236 -18.79 -0.25 8.44
C ALA A 236 -19.87 0.85 8.59
N GLU A 237 -19.49 2.07 9.00
CA GLU A 237 -20.40 3.22 9.06
C GLU A 237 -20.97 3.59 7.68
N ILE A 238 -20.13 3.58 6.64
CA ILE A 238 -20.58 3.82 5.26
C ILE A 238 -21.58 2.74 4.81
N GLU A 239 -21.35 1.48 5.16
CA GLU A 239 -22.24 0.38 4.80
C GLU A 239 -23.59 0.49 5.53
N ASP A 240 -23.58 0.89 6.80
CA ASP A 240 -24.80 1.16 7.56
C ASP A 240 -25.58 2.36 7.00
N MET A 241 -24.88 3.45 6.66
CA MET A 241 -25.49 4.61 6.00
C MET A 241 -26.15 4.24 4.67
N LYS A 242 -25.51 3.36 3.89
CA LYS A 242 -26.10 2.83 2.64
C LYS A 242 -27.38 2.03 2.89
N ARG A 243 -27.43 1.24 3.97
CA ARG A 243 -28.63 0.50 4.38
C ARG A 243 -29.78 1.45 4.71
N VAL A 244 -29.52 2.43 5.57
CA VAL A 244 -30.50 3.47 5.94
C VAL A 244 -30.97 4.24 4.71
N GLN A 245 -30.09 4.53 3.75
CA GLN A 245 -30.46 5.19 2.52
C GLN A 245 -31.41 4.35 1.64
N ILE A 246 -31.24 3.03 1.61
CA ILE A 246 -32.15 2.12 0.91
C ILE A 246 -33.51 2.13 1.60
N GLU A 247 -33.55 1.98 2.93
CA GLU A 247 -34.80 1.99 3.70
C GLU A 247 -35.56 3.31 3.53
N LEU A 248 -34.88 4.46 3.59
CA LEU A 248 -35.50 5.76 3.39
C LEU A 248 -36.05 5.93 1.97
N LYS A 249 -35.34 5.40 0.96
CA LYS A 249 -35.84 5.39 -0.42
C LYS A 249 -37.09 4.53 -0.56
N GLU A 250 -37.10 3.35 0.05
CA GLU A 250 -38.26 2.45 0.02
C GLU A 250 -39.48 3.08 0.72
N GLN A 251 -39.26 3.72 1.86
CA GLN A 251 -40.29 4.48 2.56
C GLN A 251 -40.81 5.63 1.69
N HIS A 252 -39.92 6.41 1.09
CA HIS A 252 -40.31 7.49 0.17
C HIS A 252 -41.17 6.97 -1.00
N TYR A 253 -40.77 5.84 -1.61
CA TYR A 253 -41.57 5.21 -2.66
C TYR A 253 -42.94 4.72 -2.16
N ALA A 254 -43.05 4.27 -0.90
CA ALA A 254 -44.32 3.89 -0.31
C ALA A 254 -45.23 5.10 -0.08
N ASP A 255 -44.69 6.20 0.44
CA ASP A 255 -45.43 7.44 0.69
C ASP A 255 -45.94 8.05 -0.63
N CYS A 256 -45.09 8.08 -1.68
CA CYS A 256 -45.53 8.52 -3.01
C CYS A 256 -46.70 7.69 -3.54
N ARG A 257 -46.68 6.36 -3.38
CA ARG A 257 -47.80 5.49 -3.78
C ARG A 257 -49.08 5.75 -3.00
N LEU A 258 -48.98 6.11 -1.72
CA LEU A 258 -50.14 6.48 -0.90
C LEU A 258 -50.76 7.78 -1.39
N LEU A 259 -49.93 8.81 -1.62
CA LEU A 259 -50.38 10.10 -2.14
C LEU A 259 -51.02 9.97 -3.53
N GLU A 260 -50.50 9.10 -4.39
CA GLU A 260 -51.11 8.81 -5.70
C GLU A 260 -52.51 8.20 -5.55
N LYS A 261 -52.73 7.29 -4.60
CA LYS A 261 -54.06 6.72 -4.32
C LYS A 261 -55.04 7.76 -3.80
N GLU A 262 -54.62 8.58 -2.84
CA GLU A 262 -55.46 9.66 -2.30
C GLU A 262 -55.84 10.66 -3.40
N ARG A 263 -54.90 11.00 -4.29
CA ARG A 263 -55.16 11.84 -5.46
C ARG A 263 -56.20 11.20 -6.38
N ASP A 264 -56.04 9.93 -6.72
CA ASP A 264 -56.96 9.23 -7.65
C ASP A 264 -58.37 9.09 -7.04
N GLU A 265 -58.48 8.88 -5.73
CA GLU A 265 -59.75 8.89 -5.00
C GLU A 265 -60.40 10.29 -4.97
N ALA A 266 -59.61 11.34 -4.78
CA ALA A 266 -60.09 12.73 -4.84
C ALA A 266 -60.57 13.11 -6.24
N ILE A 267 -59.85 12.69 -7.29
CA ILE A 267 -60.25 12.85 -8.69
C ILE A 267 -61.59 12.14 -8.94
N LYS A 268 -61.71 10.88 -8.49
CA LYS A 268 -62.97 10.13 -8.63
C LYS A 268 -64.14 10.84 -7.93
N THR A 269 -63.93 11.32 -6.71
CA THR A 269 -64.95 12.04 -5.93
C THR A 269 -65.37 13.33 -6.64
N THR A 270 -64.41 14.08 -7.18
CA THR A 270 -64.72 15.32 -7.94
C THR A 270 -65.45 15.03 -9.25
N GLU A 271 -65.10 13.96 -9.96
CA GLU A 271 -65.86 13.51 -11.14
C GLU A 271 -67.31 13.13 -10.81
N GLU A 272 -67.53 12.42 -9.69
CA GLU A 272 -68.88 12.07 -9.23
C GLU A 272 -69.71 13.32 -8.88
N LEU A 273 -69.12 14.30 -8.19
CA LEU A 273 -69.76 15.58 -7.89
C LEU A 273 -70.08 16.39 -9.16
N LEU A 274 -69.15 16.44 -10.13
CA LEU A 274 -69.38 17.10 -11.42
C LEU A 274 -70.55 16.46 -12.18
N ARG A 275 -70.63 15.11 -12.22
CA ARG A 275 -71.76 14.40 -12.83
C ARG A 275 -73.09 14.66 -12.12
N ALA A 276 -73.08 14.86 -10.80
CA ALA A 276 -74.28 15.21 -10.03
C ALA A 276 -74.77 16.63 -10.34
N LEU A 277 -73.84 17.58 -10.52
CA LEU A 277 -74.14 18.95 -10.95
C LEU A 277 -74.71 19.01 -12.37
N GLU A 278 -74.19 18.22 -13.31
CA GLU A 278 -74.71 18.11 -14.68
C GLU A 278 -76.13 17.53 -14.74
N LYS A 279 -76.54 16.74 -13.74
CA LYS A 279 -77.88 16.14 -13.64
C LYS A 279 -78.95 17.07 -13.05
N GLY A 280 -78.61 18.31 -12.70
CA GLY A 280 -79.60 19.36 -12.43
C GLY A 280 -80.40 19.21 -11.13
N GLU A 281 -79.81 18.66 -10.07
CA GLU A 281 -80.38 18.75 -8.73
C GLU A 281 -80.07 20.13 -8.10
N SER A 282 -81.04 21.02 -8.22
CA SER A 282 -81.00 22.38 -7.69
C SER A 282 -81.09 22.40 -6.17
N SER A 283 -79.96 22.63 -5.50
CA SER A 283 -79.79 23.53 -4.33
C SER A 283 -78.44 23.24 -3.66
N ILE A 284 -77.38 23.94 -4.07
CA ILE A 284 -76.16 24.07 -3.26
C ILE A 284 -76.04 25.54 -2.87
N PRO A 285 -75.91 25.89 -1.58
CA PRO A 285 -75.64 27.26 -1.18
C PRO A 285 -74.27 27.67 -1.72
N LEU A 286 -74.25 28.58 -2.68
CA LEU A 286 -73.05 29.28 -3.14
C LEU A 286 -72.56 30.20 -2.01
N GLN A 287 -71.89 29.62 -1.00
CA GLN A 287 -71.01 30.35 -0.10
C GLN A 287 -69.94 29.41 0.45
N TRP A 288 -69.03 28.97 -0.42
CA TRP A 288 -67.71 28.52 0.05
C TRP A 288 -66.85 29.77 0.28
N SER A 289 -66.91 30.32 1.49
CA SER A 289 -65.73 31.02 2.02
C SER A 289 -64.75 29.92 2.44
N VAL A 290 -63.96 29.42 1.49
CA VAL A 290 -62.78 28.63 1.86
C VAL A 290 -61.83 29.64 2.51
N SER A 291 -61.69 29.57 3.84
CA SER A 291 -60.57 30.22 4.51
C SER A 291 -59.30 29.60 3.93
N ILE A 292 -58.63 30.33 3.03
CA ILE A 292 -57.36 29.88 2.46
C ILE A 292 -56.31 30.12 3.53
N GLU A 293 -56.21 29.17 4.46
CA GLU A 293 -55.19 29.22 5.49
C GLU A 293 -53.81 28.99 4.86
N PRO A 294 -52.78 29.75 5.27
CA PRO A 294 -51.43 29.54 4.80
C PRO A 294 -50.94 28.12 5.12
N PRO A 295 -50.21 27.46 4.19
CA PRO A 295 -49.52 26.22 4.49
C PRO A 295 -48.69 26.33 5.79
N GLN A 296 -48.78 25.32 6.67
CA GLN A 296 -48.13 25.36 7.98
C GLN A 296 -46.61 25.55 7.90
N CYS A 297 -45.97 25.12 6.80
CA CYS A 297 -44.55 25.34 6.56
C CYS A 297 -44.16 26.81 6.32
N PHE A 298 -45.13 27.69 6.10
CA PHE A 298 -44.92 29.15 5.97
C PHE A 298 -44.98 29.85 7.33
N ILE A 299 -45.50 29.19 8.36
CA ILE A 299 -45.71 29.75 9.69
C ILE A 299 -44.47 29.56 10.54
N CYS A 300 -43.99 30.66 11.14
CA CYS A 300 -42.88 30.64 12.07
C CYS A 300 -43.27 29.89 13.35
N PRO A 301 -42.50 28.89 13.82
CA PRO A 301 -42.83 28.19 15.05
C PRO A 301 -42.81 29.05 16.32
N ILE A 302 -42.09 30.18 16.31
CA ILE A 302 -42.00 31.11 17.45
C ILE A 302 -43.12 32.16 17.37
N SER A 303 -43.20 32.97 16.32
CA SER A 303 -44.19 34.06 16.22
C SER A 303 -45.59 33.58 15.88
N LYS A 304 -45.75 32.38 15.33
CA LYS A 304 -47.02 31.85 14.81
C LYS A 304 -47.61 32.65 13.64
N ASP A 305 -46.79 33.48 13.01
CA ASP A 305 -47.14 34.27 11.82
C ASP A 305 -46.38 33.78 10.57
N ILE A 306 -46.85 34.17 9.39
CA ILE A 306 -46.18 33.90 8.10
C ILE A 306 -44.78 34.53 8.11
N MET A 307 -43.76 33.72 7.85
CA MET A 307 -42.36 34.15 7.80
C MET A 307 -42.11 35.10 6.63
N GLN A 308 -41.55 36.26 6.92
CA GLN A 308 -41.08 37.23 5.92
C GLN A 308 -39.62 36.96 5.54
N ASN A 309 -38.81 36.53 6.51
CA ASN A 309 -37.39 36.26 6.29
C ASN A 309 -36.97 34.90 6.88
N PRO A 310 -37.43 33.78 6.29
CA PRO A 310 -37.20 32.44 6.82
C PRO A 310 -35.69 32.08 6.85
N HIS A 311 -35.19 31.64 8.00
CA HIS A 311 -33.82 31.16 8.21
C HIS A 311 -33.81 29.80 8.92
N VAL A 312 -32.93 28.92 8.46
CA VAL A 312 -32.69 27.60 9.06
C VAL A 312 -31.71 27.74 10.22
N ALA A 313 -32.06 27.19 11.38
CA ALA A 313 -31.18 27.11 12.55
C ALA A 313 -30.43 25.76 12.60
N ALA A 314 -29.52 25.61 13.58
CA ALA A 314 -28.70 24.41 13.74
C ALA A 314 -29.49 23.11 13.99
N ASP A 315 -30.75 23.21 14.42
CA ASP A 315 -31.66 22.08 14.61
C ASP A 315 -32.36 21.64 13.31
N GLY A 316 -32.11 22.31 12.19
CA GLY A 316 -32.70 22.03 10.89
C GLY A 316 -34.10 22.63 10.67
N TYR A 317 -34.67 23.32 11.67
CA TYR A 317 -35.97 23.98 11.53
C TYR A 317 -35.82 25.42 11.01
N THR A 318 -36.87 25.90 10.33
CA THR A 318 -36.91 27.25 9.77
C THR A 318 -37.74 28.18 10.65
N TYR A 319 -37.21 29.37 10.92
CA TYR A 319 -37.82 30.39 11.77
C TYR A 319 -37.78 31.75 11.09
N GLU A 320 -38.61 32.69 11.57
CA GLU A 320 -38.42 34.10 11.29
C GLU A 320 -37.08 34.57 11.90
N ALA A 321 -36.25 35.23 11.09
CA ALA A 321 -34.88 35.56 11.46
C ALA A 321 -34.81 36.42 12.72
N ASP A 322 -35.66 37.44 12.79
CA ASP A 322 -35.63 38.41 13.89
C ASP A 322 -36.17 37.79 15.19
N GLU A 323 -37.20 36.95 15.10
CA GLU A 323 -37.75 36.27 16.27
C GLU A 323 -36.77 35.23 16.83
N PHE A 324 -36.10 34.47 15.96
CA PHE A 324 -35.10 33.51 16.42
C PHE A 324 -33.85 34.20 16.99
N ARG A 325 -33.43 35.33 16.41
CA ARG A 325 -32.35 36.16 17.00
C ARG A 325 -32.72 36.69 18.37
N ARG A 326 -33.96 37.17 18.55
CA ARG A 326 -34.46 37.56 19.88
C ARG A 326 -34.45 36.37 20.83
N TRP A 327 -34.91 35.20 20.41
CA TRP A 327 -34.87 33.97 21.22
C TRP A 327 -33.44 33.65 21.71
N LEU A 328 -32.46 33.66 20.81
CA LEU A 328 -31.05 33.45 21.16
C LEU A 328 -30.51 34.51 22.13
N ASN A 329 -30.87 35.78 21.92
CA ASN A 329 -30.39 36.90 22.75
C ASN A 329 -30.99 36.88 24.17
N HIS A 330 -32.16 36.29 24.37
CA HIS A 330 -32.78 36.10 25.69
C HIS A 330 -32.28 34.83 26.43
N GLY A 331 -31.18 34.23 25.97
CA GLY A 331 -30.59 33.05 26.59
C GLY A 331 -31.14 31.71 26.08
N GLY A 332 -31.79 31.70 24.91
CA GLY A 332 -32.27 30.48 24.26
C GLY A 332 -31.11 29.59 23.80
N GLU A 333 -30.76 28.57 24.59
CA GLU A 333 -29.75 27.56 24.22
C GLU A 333 -30.36 26.28 23.62
N LYS A 334 -31.69 26.18 23.63
CA LYS A 334 -32.43 25.01 23.17
C LYS A 334 -33.31 25.34 21.97
N SER A 335 -33.52 24.35 21.13
CA SER A 335 -34.47 24.40 20.02
C SER A 335 -35.89 24.65 20.54
N PRO A 336 -36.60 25.66 20.00
CA PRO A 336 -38.02 25.85 20.27
C PRO A 336 -38.90 24.68 19.84
N MET A 337 -38.43 23.83 18.91
CA MET A 337 -39.19 22.71 18.36
C MET A 337 -38.92 21.40 19.08
N THR A 338 -37.66 21.11 19.39
CA THR A 338 -37.25 19.80 19.94
C THR A 338 -36.85 19.86 21.41
N ASN A 339 -36.70 21.06 21.98
CA ASN A 339 -36.18 21.28 23.34
C ASN A 339 -34.76 20.67 23.58
N LEU A 340 -34.06 20.32 22.50
CA LEU A 340 -32.67 19.85 22.54
C LEU A 340 -31.71 21.05 22.45
N ARG A 341 -30.50 20.89 22.98
CA ARG A 341 -29.48 21.95 22.92
C ARG A 341 -29.06 22.20 21.47
N LEU A 342 -29.01 23.46 21.07
CA LEU A 342 -28.53 23.84 19.75
C LEU A 342 -27.01 23.64 19.67
N GLU A 343 -26.54 23.01 18.61
CA GLU A 343 -25.10 22.77 18.37
C GLU A 343 -24.34 24.09 18.16
N ASN A 344 -24.97 25.03 17.44
CA ASN A 344 -24.42 26.37 17.19
C ASN A 344 -25.54 27.40 17.05
N ARG A 345 -25.16 28.69 16.96
CA ARG A 345 -26.09 29.83 16.85
C ARG A 345 -26.20 30.38 15.42
N ASN A 346 -25.78 29.60 14.42
CA ASN A 346 -25.77 30.05 13.03
C ASN A 346 -27.19 30.04 12.46
N LEU A 347 -27.46 31.02 11.60
CA LEU A 347 -28.71 31.14 10.85
C LEU A 347 -28.40 31.20 9.37
N ILE A 348 -28.98 30.28 8.61
CA ILE A 348 -28.77 30.16 7.16
C ILE A 348 -30.05 30.62 6.45
N PRO A 349 -30.00 31.62 5.56
CA PRO A 349 -31.20 32.08 4.84
C PRO A 349 -31.85 30.96 4.01
N ASN A 350 -33.15 30.72 4.20
CA ASN A 350 -33.92 29.78 3.37
C ASN A 350 -34.55 30.53 2.19
N LEU A 351 -33.73 30.76 1.14
CA LEU A 351 -34.14 31.54 -0.03
C LEU A 351 -35.31 30.90 -0.79
N VAL A 352 -35.35 29.56 -0.84
CA VAL A 352 -36.40 28.81 -1.54
C VAL A 352 -37.74 29.00 -0.86
N LEU A 353 -37.80 28.83 0.47
CA LEU A 353 -39.03 29.04 1.24
C LEU A 353 -39.48 30.51 1.16
N ARG A 354 -38.55 31.45 1.19
CA ARG A 354 -38.86 32.87 1.06
C ARG A 354 -39.52 33.21 -0.27
N SER A 355 -39.06 32.62 -1.38
CA SER A 355 -39.71 32.79 -2.69
C SER A 355 -41.10 32.15 -2.70
N ALA A 356 -41.24 30.91 -2.20
CA ALA A 356 -42.53 30.22 -2.15
C ALA A 356 -43.60 30.98 -1.35
N ILE A 357 -43.23 31.57 -0.21
CA ILE A 357 -44.13 32.39 0.60
C ILE A 357 -44.58 33.64 -0.18
N LYS A 358 -43.66 34.31 -0.88
CA LYS A 358 -44.00 35.49 -1.69
C LYS A 358 -44.95 35.15 -2.83
N ASP A 359 -44.70 34.05 -3.54
CA ASP A 359 -45.56 33.59 -4.62
C ASP A 359 -46.97 33.26 -4.10
N TRP A 360 -47.06 32.64 -2.91
CA TRP A 360 -48.34 32.34 -2.28
C TRP A 360 -49.11 33.61 -1.86
N LEU A 361 -48.43 34.59 -1.25
CA LEU A 361 -49.04 35.88 -0.85
C LEU A 361 -49.53 36.69 -2.07
N GLN A 362 -48.87 36.57 -3.23
CA GLN A 362 -49.32 37.21 -4.46
C GLN A 362 -50.59 36.57 -5.03
N GLN A 363 -50.72 35.24 -4.88
CA GLN A 363 -51.89 34.49 -5.32
C GLN A 363 -53.07 34.61 -4.35
N HIS A 364 -52.80 34.96 -3.09
CA HIS A 364 -53.78 35.06 -1.99
C HIS A 364 -53.56 36.36 -1.18
N PRO A 365 -53.90 37.54 -1.76
CA PRO A 365 -53.62 38.85 -1.18
C PRO A 365 -54.46 39.23 0.04
#